data_AF-A0A229NTK3-F1
#
_entry.id   AF-A0A229NTK3-F1
#
_cell.length_a   1.000
_cell.length_b   1.000
_cell.length_c   1.000
_cell.angle_alpha   90.00
_cell.angle_beta   90.00
_cell.angle_gamma   90.00
#
_symmetry.space_group_name_H-M   'P 1'
#
loop_
_entity.id
_entity.type
_entity.pdbx_description
1 polymer ?
#
loop_
_entity_poly.entity_id
_entity_poly.type
_entity_poly.pdbx_seq_one_letter_code
_entity_poly.pdbx_strand_id
1 'polypeptide(L)'
;MSERLLIKLVVGRVLVDTTEFKLPLLVEQGGRGWIISVGGLGNREAEYIGANIDQLNFFHFISDDSDDNTDDSGTEMKLIRKFWLYDLERPLYQYDPATGEAVFEVDSRVAYSNERV
;
A
#
# COMPACT_ATOMS: atom_id res chain seq x y z
N MET A 1 9.88 -10.72 7.44
CA MET A 1 8.94 -10.26 6.41
C MET A 1 8.45 -8.90 6.82
N SER A 2 8.70 -7.91 5.97
CA SER A 2 8.33 -6.51 6.18
C SER A 2 7.41 -6.04 5.06
N GLU A 3 6.39 -5.27 5.43
CA GLU A 3 5.38 -4.76 4.49
C GLU A 3 5.37 -3.24 4.47
N ARG A 4 5.14 -2.66 3.29
CA ARG A 4 4.91 -1.22 3.13
C ARG A 4 3.85 -0.93 2.09
N LEU A 5 3.16 0.19 2.26
CA LEU A 5 2.19 0.70 1.32
C LEU A 5 2.62 2.10 0.87
N LEU A 6 2.59 2.30 -0.45
CA LEU A 6 2.80 3.59 -1.07
C LEU A 6 1.50 4.02 -1.76
N ILE A 7 0.89 5.07 -1.24
CA ILE A 7 -0.32 5.69 -1.81
C ILE A 7 0.12 6.86 -2.68
N LYS A 8 -0.24 6.82 -3.96
CA LYS A 8 0.09 7.85 -4.94
C LYS A 8 -1.15 8.35 -5.65
N LEU A 9 -1.15 9.61 -6.04
CA LEU A 9 -2.05 10.07 -7.11
C LEU A 9 -1.62 9.46 -8.45
N VAL A 10 -2.57 9.25 -9.35
CA VAL A 10 -2.33 8.86 -10.75
C VAL A 10 -1.35 9.83 -11.44
N VAL A 11 -1.36 11.11 -11.08
CA VAL A 11 -0.42 12.13 -11.58
C VAL A 11 1.00 12.04 -11.00
N GLY A 12 1.30 11.01 -10.20
CA GLY A 12 2.65 10.67 -9.74
C GLY A 12 3.07 11.23 -8.39
N ARG A 13 2.25 12.08 -7.75
CA ARG A 13 2.53 12.60 -6.40
C ARG A 13 2.33 11.53 -5.34
N VAL A 14 3.33 11.33 -4.48
CA VAL A 14 3.22 10.49 -3.28
C VAL A 14 2.40 11.22 -2.22
N LEU A 15 1.43 10.52 -1.66
CA LEU A 15 0.62 11.00 -0.53
C LEU A 15 1.04 10.33 0.78
N VAL A 16 1.29 9.03 0.75
CA VAL A 16 1.68 8.24 1.94
C VAL A 16 2.73 7.22 1.55
N ASP A 17 3.79 7.13 2.35
CA ASP A 17 4.70 5.99 2.43
C ASP A 17 4.70 5.48 3.87
N THR A 18 4.12 4.31 4.12
CA THR A 18 3.95 3.81 5.50
C THR A 18 5.29 3.48 6.18
N THR A 19 6.36 3.23 5.43
CA THR A 19 7.70 3.03 6.00
C THR A 19 8.33 4.36 6.39
N GLU A 20 8.29 5.36 5.50
CA GLU A 20 8.88 6.69 5.77
C GLU A 20 8.25 7.35 7.00
N PHE A 21 6.92 7.26 7.11
CA PHE A 21 6.15 7.84 8.21
C PHE A 21 5.94 6.88 9.40
N LYS A 22 6.49 5.65 9.34
CA LYS A 22 6.35 4.61 10.38
C LYS A 22 4.89 4.34 10.77
N LEU A 23 4.00 4.30 9.78
CA LEU A 23 2.57 4.06 9.96
C LEU A 23 2.28 2.56 10.04
N PRO A 24 1.52 2.08 11.04
CA PRO A 24 1.01 0.72 11.06
C PRO A 24 0.22 0.42 9.77
N LEU A 25 0.45 -0.76 9.20
CA LEU A 25 -0.19 -1.25 7.99
C LEU A 25 -0.69 -2.68 8.19
N LEU A 26 -1.91 -2.94 7.73
CA LEU A 26 -2.45 -4.28 7.52
C LEU A 26 -3.04 -4.36 6.12
N VAL A 27 -2.73 -5.44 5.40
CA VAL A 27 -3.35 -5.76 4.11
C VAL A 27 -3.86 -7.18 4.16
N GLU A 28 -5.17 -7.36 4.02
CA GLU A 28 -5.81 -8.68 4.11
C GLU A 28 -6.90 -8.86 3.08
N GLN A 29 -7.31 -10.11 2.85
CA GLN A 29 -8.41 -10.41 1.95
C GLN A 29 -9.74 -10.20 2.69
N GLY A 30 -10.68 -9.52 2.07
CA GLY A 30 -11.99 -9.20 2.64
C GLY A 30 -13.11 -9.28 1.61
N GLY A 31 -14.30 -8.81 2.00
CA GLY A 31 -15.56 -9.03 1.25
C GLY A 31 -15.48 -8.69 -0.25
N ARG A 32 -15.00 -7.49 -0.60
CA ARG A 32 -14.87 -7.04 -2.00
C ARG A 32 -13.58 -7.48 -2.71
N GLY A 33 -12.62 -8.04 -1.98
CA GLY A 33 -11.28 -8.28 -2.49
C GLY A 33 -10.25 -8.07 -1.39
N TRP A 34 -9.72 -6.86 -1.27
CA TRP A 34 -8.64 -6.51 -0.34
C TRP A 34 -9.03 -5.36 0.57
N ILE A 35 -8.76 -5.52 1.85
CA ILE A 35 -8.89 -4.49 2.89
C ILE A 35 -7.48 -4.01 3.23
N ILE A 36 -7.31 -2.70 3.26
CA ILE A 36 -6.06 -2.03 3.62
C ILE A 36 -6.35 -1.11 4.80
N SER A 37 -5.74 -1.38 5.95
CA SER A 37 -5.84 -0.53 7.14
C SER A 37 -4.51 0.18 7.39
N VAL A 38 -4.56 1.52 7.51
CA VAL A 38 -3.41 2.36 7.83
C VAL A 38 -3.72 3.13 9.11
N GLY A 39 -2.91 2.90 10.14
CA GLY A 39 -3.04 3.59 11.43
C GLY A 39 -2.22 4.88 11.49
N GLY A 40 -2.62 5.81 12.35
CA GLY A 40 -1.88 7.03 12.66
C GLY A 40 -1.88 8.07 11.54
N LEU A 41 -2.83 8.02 10.62
CA LEU A 41 -2.97 9.00 9.56
C LEU A 41 -3.56 10.31 10.13
N GLY A 42 -2.97 11.45 9.76
CA GLY A 42 -3.47 12.76 10.18
C GLY A 42 -4.75 13.17 9.44
N ASN A 43 -5.58 13.99 10.09
CA ASN A 43 -6.87 14.42 9.54
C ASN A 43 -6.73 15.09 8.16
N ARG A 44 -5.68 15.92 7.98
CA ARG A 44 -5.47 16.65 6.73
C ARG A 44 -5.10 15.71 5.58
N GLU A 45 -4.24 14.74 5.86
CA GLU A 45 -3.87 13.71 4.89
C GLU A 45 -5.08 12.84 4.53
N ALA A 46 -5.87 12.45 5.53
CA ALA A 46 -7.09 11.67 5.37
C ALA A 46 -8.14 12.39 4.51
N GLU A 47 -8.43 13.66 4.81
CA GLU A 47 -9.33 14.49 4.00
C GLU A 47 -8.88 14.57 2.54
N TYR A 48 -7.58 14.79 2.32
CA TYR A 48 -7.04 14.88 0.96
C TYR A 48 -7.11 13.54 0.23
N ILE A 49 -6.84 12.42 0.90
CA ILE A 49 -6.98 11.07 0.36
C ILE A 49 -8.43 10.81 -0.03
N GLY A 50 -9.39 11.08 0.87
CA GLY A 50 -10.81 10.87 0.59
C GLY A 50 -11.33 11.70 -0.57
N ALA A 51 -10.89 12.96 -0.68
CA ALA A 51 -11.24 13.84 -1.79
C ALA A 51 -10.70 13.36 -3.15
N ASN A 52 -9.66 12.51 -3.16
CA ASN A 52 -8.99 12.04 -4.36
C ASN A 52 -9.03 10.52 -4.52
N ILE A 53 -9.91 9.81 -3.79
CA ILE A 53 -9.90 8.35 -3.68
C ILE A 53 -9.93 7.63 -5.05
N ASP A 54 -10.67 8.19 -6.01
CA ASP A 54 -10.82 7.65 -7.37
C ASP A 54 -9.57 7.82 -8.24
N GLN A 55 -8.58 8.56 -7.75
CA GLN A 55 -7.34 8.90 -8.44
C GLN A 55 -6.13 8.35 -7.72
N LEU A 56 -6.31 7.35 -6.85
CA LEU A 56 -5.23 6.75 -6.07
C LEU A 56 -4.73 5.44 -6.68
N ASN A 57 -3.42 5.26 -6.61
CA ASN A 57 -2.75 3.99 -6.80
C ASN A 57 -2.17 3.53 -5.46
N PHE A 58 -2.45 2.28 -5.12
CA PHE A 58 -1.91 1.63 -3.93
C PHE A 58 -0.84 0.62 -4.34
N PHE A 59 0.41 0.87 -3.96
CA PHE A 59 1.50 -0.08 -4.20
C PHE A 59 1.93 -0.73 -2.89
N HIS A 60 1.65 -2.02 -2.77
CA HIS A 60 2.06 -2.83 -1.61
C HIS A 60 3.35 -3.56 -1.94
N PHE A 61 4.33 -3.45 -1.04
CA PHE A 61 5.58 -4.18 -1.16
C PHE A 61 5.74 -5.11 0.02
N ILE A 62 6.07 -6.35 -0.28
CA ILE A 62 6.38 -7.38 0.71
C ILE A 62 7.84 -7.74 0.48
N SER A 63 8.67 -7.45 1.48
CA SER A 63 10.07 -7.85 1.48
C SER A 63 10.23 -9.11 2.33
N ASP A 64 10.87 -10.12 1.76
CA ASP A 64 11.40 -11.21 2.59
C ASP A 64 12.75 -10.78 3.16
N ASP A 65 12.89 -10.92 4.47
CA ASP A 65 14.11 -10.58 5.21
C ASP A 65 14.84 -11.87 5.62
N SER A 66 14.59 -12.98 4.90
CA SER A 66 15.25 -14.26 5.16
C SER A 66 16.70 -14.23 4.71
N ASP A 67 17.62 -14.61 5.62
CA ASP A 67 19.08 -14.67 5.42
C ASP A 67 19.51 -15.64 4.29
N ASP A 68 18.58 -16.40 3.73
CA ASP A 68 18.81 -17.46 2.73
C ASP A 68 18.74 -16.94 1.28
N ASN A 69 18.45 -15.65 1.08
CA ASN A 69 18.46 -15.03 -0.25
C ASN A 69 19.82 -14.39 -0.53
N THR A 70 20.87 -15.20 -0.63
CA THR A 70 22.18 -14.77 -1.15
C THR A 70 22.28 -15.11 -2.63
N ASP A 71 22.78 -14.18 -3.45
CA ASP A 71 23.11 -14.50 -4.84
C ASP A 71 24.39 -15.35 -4.94
N ASP A 72 24.76 -15.79 -6.14
CA ASP A 72 26.00 -16.57 -6.39
C ASP A 72 27.28 -15.80 -5.99
N SER A 73 27.19 -14.51 -5.66
CA SER A 73 28.28 -13.67 -5.16
C SER A 73 28.33 -13.55 -3.64
N GLY A 74 27.37 -14.17 -2.93
CA GLY A 74 27.24 -14.07 -1.48
C GLY A 74 26.64 -12.74 -1.01
N THR A 75 25.99 -11.98 -1.90
CA THR A 75 25.31 -10.73 -1.56
C THR A 75 23.88 -11.01 -1.14
N GLU A 76 23.49 -10.56 0.05
CA GLU A 76 22.10 -10.61 0.50
C GLU A 76 21.20 -9.81 -0.46
N MET A 77 20.32 -10.52 -1.16
CA MET A 77 19.28 -9.95 -1.99
C MET A 77 17.96 -9.92 -1.24
N LYS A 78 17.48 -8.71 -0.98
CA LYS A 78 16.13 -8.53 -0.47
C LYS A 78 15.12 -8.84 -1.58
N LEU A 79 14.45 -9.99 -1.53
CA LEU A 79 13.35 -10.29 -2.43
C LEU A 79 12.17 -9.35 -2.14
N ILE A 80 11.98 -8.35 -3.00
CA ILE A 80 10.85 -7.41 -2.92
C ILE A 80 9.78 -7.83 -3.92
N ARG A 81 8.65 -8.30 -3.41
CA ARG A 81 7.43 -8.50 -4.22
C ARG A 81 6.61 -7.23 -4.19
N LYS A 82 6.28 -6.70 -5.36
CA LYS A 82 5.44 -5.50 -5.51
C LYS A 82 4.09 -5.90 -6.09
N PHE A 83 3.03 -5.39 -5.48
CA PHE A 83 1.66 -5.52 -5.93
C PHE A 83 1.04 -4.15 -6.16
N TRP A 84 0.23 -4.04 -7.21
CA TRP A 84 -0.67 -2.91 -7.40
C TRP A 84 -2.07 -3.33 -6.93
N LEU A 85 -2.61 -2.60 -5.96
CA LEU A 85 -3.99 -2.75 -5.52
C LEU A 85 -4.81 -1.60 -6.11
N TYR A 86 -5.92 -1.97 -6.72
CA TYR A 86 -6.81 -1.04 -7.42
C TYR A 86 -8.23 -1.60 -7.39
N ASP A 87 -9.19 -0.71 -7.67
CA ASP A 87 -10.59 -1.05 -7.83
C ASP A 87 -11.03 -0.62 -9.24
N LEU A 88 -11.76 -1.46 -9.95
CA LEU A 88 -12.22 -1.14 -11.31
C LEU A 88 -13.37 -0.12 -11.32
N GLU A 89 -14.09 0.01 -10.22
CA GLU A 89 -15.17 0.98 -10.08
C GLU A 89 -14.71 2.17 -9.24
N ARG A 90 -14.60 1.96 -7.93
CA ARG A 90 -14.31 2.98 -6.93
C ARG A 90 -13.90 2.31 -5.62
N PRO A 91 -12.69 2.60 -5.10
CA PRO A 91 -12.30 2.14 -3.77
C PRO A 91 -13.27 2.66 -2.70
N LEU A 92 -13.61 1.82 -1.73
CA LEU A 92 -14.25 2.32 -0.51
C LEU A 92 -13.20 2.94 0.38
N TYR A 93 -13.60 3.99 1.10
CA TYR A 93 -12.73 4.69 2.03
C TYR A 93 -13.51 5.10 3.26
N GLN A 94 -12.94 4.80 4.43
CA GLN A 94 -13.42 5.25 5.72
C GLN A 94 -12.24 5.76 6.55
N TYR A 95 -12.49 6.78 7.36
CA TYR A 95 -11.50 7.33 8.27
C TYR A 95 -12.14 7.64 9.62
N ASP A 96 -11.52 7.16 10.68
CA ASP A 96 -11.88 7.52 12.05
C ASP A 96 -10.87 8.54 12.60
N PRO A 97 -11.26 9.81 12.78
CA PRO A 97 -10.38 10.85 13.32
C PRO A 97 -10.04 10.66 14.80
N ALA A 98 -10.79 9.84 15.54
CA ALA A 98 -10.51 9.57 16.95
C ALA A 98 -9.33 8.61 17.13
N THR A 99 -9.19 7.64 16.23
CA THR A 99 -8.12 6.63 16.25
C THR A 99 -7.01 6.92 15.23
N GLY A 100 -7.29 7.76 14.23
CA GLY A 100 -6.40 8.00 13.10
C GLY A 100 -6.34 6.81 12.14
N GLU A 101 -7.34 5.92 12.18
CA GLU A 101 -7.40 4.73 11.34
C GLU A 101 -8.10 5.03 10.00
N ALA A 102 -7.40 4.76 8.91
CA ALA A 102 -7.92 4.81 7.55
C ALA A 102 -8.08 3.38 7.01
N VAL A 103 -9.28 3.05 6.54
CA VAL A 103 -9.60 1.75 5.93
C VAL A 103 -9.98 1.96 4.47
N PHE A 104 -9.35 1.19 3.60
CA PHE A 104 -9.64 1.15 2.17
C PHE A 104 -10.11 -0.24 1.77
N GLU A 105 -11.07 -0.33 0.85
CA GLU A 105 -11.42 -1.58 0.19
C GLU A 105 -11.29 -1.46 -1.33
N VAL A 106 -10.67 -2.47 -1.94
CA VAL A 106 -10.43 -2.54 -3.40
C VAL A 106 -10.64 -3.97 -3.91
N ASP A 107 -11.03 -4.13 -5.18
CA ASP A 107 -11.34 -5.43 -5.76
C ASP A 107 -10.13 -6.29 -6.16
N SER A 108 -9.00 -5.66 -6.48
CA SER A 108 -7.89 -6.33 -7.17
C SER A 108 -6.54 -6.15 -6.48
N ARG A 109 -5.71 -7.20 -6.55
CA ARG A 109 -4.28 -7.19 -6.20
C ARG A 109 -3.50 -7.94 -7.25
N VAL A 110 -2.71 -7.23 -8.06
CA VAL A 110 -1.93 -7.81 -9.15
C VAL A 110 -0.43 -7.66 -8.89
N ALA A 111 0.34 -8.70 -9.20
CA ALA A 111 1.80 -8.59 -9.17
C ALA A 111 2.25 -7.55 -10.21
N TYR A 112 3.16 -6.66 -9.80
CA TYR A 112 3.54 -5.50 -10.60
C TYR A 112 5.06 -5.39 -10.70
N SER A 113 5.58 -5.30 -11.93
CA SER A 113 6.96 -4.89 -12.22
C SER A 113 6.95 -3.67 -13.14
N ASN A 114 7.94 -2.78 -13.00
CA ASN A 114 8.07 -1.61 -13.87
C ASN A 114 8.48 -1.98 -15.31
N GLU A 115 8.79 -3.25 -15.59
CA GLU A 115 9.29 -3.73 -16.89
C GLU A 115 8.18 -3.98 -17.92
N ARG A 116 6.91 -3.78 -17.55
CA ARG A 116 5.73 -4.07 -18.41
C ARG A 116 4.90 -2.83 -18.77
N VAL A 117 5.51 -1.66 -18.88
CA VAL A 117 4.84 -0.44 -19.36
C VAL A 117 5.44 0.00 -20.69
#